data_AF-A0A956TSP0-F1
#
_entry.id   AF-A0A956TSP0-F1
#
_cell.length_a   1.000
_cell.length_b   1.000
_cell.length_c   1.000
_cell.angle_alpha   90.00
_cell.angle_beta   90.00
_cell.angle_gamma   90.00
#
_symmetry.space_group_name_H-M   'P 1'
#
loop_
_entity.id
_entity.type
_entity.pdbx_description
1 polymer ?
#
loop_
_entity_poly.entity_id
_entity_poly.type
_entity_poly.pdbx_seq_one_letter_code
_entity_poly.pdbx_strand_id
1 'polypeptide(L)' 'MTKRNRNKRGQSMVEYAIGIGAVAALCMVALGSLGHICGDMIHNVENAINYNGQKSPDTGRTINPSATPWVLD' A
#
# COMPACT_ATOMS: atom_id res chain seq x y z
N MET A 1 -47.11 -26.07 -12.43
CA MET A 1 -46.03 -25.32 -11.75
C MET A 1 -44.81 -25.29 -12.67
N THR A 2 -44.73 -24.26 -13.53
CA THR A 2 -43.79 -24.21 -14.66
C THR A 2 -42.39 -23.87 -14.15
N LYS A 3 -41.45 -24.83 -14.17
CA LYS A 3 -40.04 -24.61 -13.84
C LYS A 3 -39.42 -23.69 -14.90
N ARG A 4 -39.22 -22.43 -14.51
CA ARG A 4 -38.57 -21.38 -15.30
C ARG A 4 -37.11 -21.79 -15.52
N ASN A 5 -36.80 -22.29 -16.72
CA ASN A 5 -35.47 -22.69 -17.14
C ASN A 5 -34.61 -21.42 -17.32
N ARG A 6 -34.05 -20.90 -16.22
CA ARG A 6 -33.14 -19.76 -16.25
C ARG A 6 -31.81 -20.21 -16.85
N ASN A 7 -31.46 -19.65 -18.01
CA ASN A 7 -30.23 -19.91 -18.76
C ASN A 7 -28.98 -19.89 -17.86
N LYS A 8 -28.38 -21.06 -17.63
CA LYS A 8 -27.14 -21.23 -16.85
C LYS A 8 -25.90 -20.58 -17.51
N ARG A 9 -25.97 -20.22 -18.79
CA ARG A 9 -24.83 -19.63 -19.54
C ARG A 9 -24.41 -18.24 -19.05
N GLY A 10 -25.35 -17.41 -18.58
CA GLY A 10 -25.03 -16.09 -18.03
C GLY A 10 -24.51 -16.15 -16.59
N GLN A 11 -24.98 -17.13 -15.82
CA GLN A 11 -24.58 -17.32 -14.42
C GLN A 11 -23.11 -17.75 -14.30
N SER A 12 -22.61 -18.54 -15.26
CA SER A 12 -21.21 -18.97 -15.29
C SER A 12 -20.23 -17.83 -15.57
N MET A 13 -20.56 -16.86 -16.44
CA MET A 13 -19.69 -15.68 -16.68
C MET A 13 -19.57 -14.77 -15.46
N VAL A 14 -20.67 -14.60 -14.72
CA VAL A 14 -20.67 -13.84 -13.46
C VAL A 14 -19.78 -14.50 -12.41
N GLU A 15 -19.79 -15.84 -12.36
CA GLU A 15 -18.96 -16.61 -11.43
C GLU A 15 -17.46 -16.40 -11.69
N TYR A 16 -17.03 -16.40 -12.96
CA TYR A 16 -15.64 -16.08 -13.32
C TYR A 16 -15.27 -14.63 -13.00
N ALA A 17 -16.18 -13.67 -13.22
CA ALA A 17 -15.95 -12.26 -12.89
C ALA A 17 -15.80 -12.04 -11.37
N ILE A 18 -16.61 -12.72 -10.56
CA ILE A 18 -16.50 -12.69 -9.09
C ILE A 18 -15.18 -13.33 -8.63
N GLY A 19 -14.78 -14.45 -9.23
CA GLY A 19 -13.50 -15.10 -8.93
C GLY A 19 -12.30 -14.21 -9.22
N ILE A 20 -12.28 -13.57 -10.39
CA ILE A 20 -11.21 -12.61 -10.77
C ILE A 20 -11.22 -11.39 -9.83
N GLY A 21 -12.40 -10.86 -9.50
CA GLY A 21 -12.55 -9.75 -8.58
C GLY A 21 -12.02 -10.07 -7.17
N ALA A 22 -12.27 -11.26 -6.66
CA ALA A 22 -11.79 -11.70 -5.34
C ALA A 22 -10.26 -11.82 -5.31
N VAL A 23 -9.65 -12.40 -6.36
CA VAL A 23 -8.18 -12.49 -6.46
C VAL A 23 -7.55 -11.10 -6.58
N ALA A 24 -8.13 -10.22 -7.39
CA ALA A 24 -7.67 -8.84 -7.51
C ALA A 24 -7.74 -8.09 -6.17
N ALA A 25 -8.83 -8.24 -5.41
CA ALA A 25 -8.96 -7.64 -4.09
C ALA A 25 -7.89 -8.15 -3.11
N LEU A 26 -7.61 -9.46 -3.10
CA LEU A 26 -6.53 -10.03 -2.29
C LEU A 26 -5.16 -9.46 -2.67
N CYS A 27 -4.86 -9.33 -3.96
CA CYS A 27 -3.62 -8.71 -4.42
C CYS A 27 -3.51 -7.24 -3.99
N MET A 28 -4.59 -6.47 -4.08
CA MET A 28 -4.61 -5.06 -3.66
C MET A 28 -4.37 -4.92 -2.15
N VAL A 29 -4.93 -5.82 -1.34
CA VAL A 29 -4.69 -5.85 0.11
C VAL A 29 -3.22 -6.18 0.42
N ALA A 30 -2.66 -7.21 -0.24
CA ALA A 30 -1.27 -7.61 -0.04
C ALA A 30 -0.28 -6.52 -0.47
N LEU A 31 -0.54 -5.84 -1.60
CA LEU A 31 0.28 -4.73 -2.06
C LEU A 31 0.12 -3.50 -1.17
N GLY A 32 -1.09 -3.25 -0.66
CA GLY A 32 -1.34 -2.16 0.29
C GLY A 32 -0.60 -2.36 1.61
N SER A 33 -0.64 -3.57 2.18
CA SER A 33 0.09 -3.88 3.42
C SER A 33 1.61 -3.82 3.21
N LEU A 34 2.11 -4.33 2.09
CA LEU A 34 3.53 -4.21 1.72
C LEU A 34 3.95 -2.73 1.63
N GLY A 35 3.15 -1.90 0.96
CA GLY A 35 3.42 -0.46 0.83
C GLY A 35 3.50 0.25 2.19
N HIS A 36 2.61 -0.12 3.12
CA HIS A 36 2.62 0.44 4.48
C HIS A 36 3.90 0.06 5.24
N ILE A 37 4.27 -1.22 5.22
CA ILE A 37 5.49 -1.72 5.88
C ILE A 37 6.75 -1.06 5.30
N CYS A 38 6.84 -0.96 3.97
CA CYS A 38 7.96 -0.27 3.31
C CYS A 38 8.02 1.22 3.71
N GLY A 39 6.86 1.88 3.83
CA GLY A 39 6.76 3.25 4.32
C GLY A 39 7.31 3.41 5.73
N ASP A 40 6.95 2.52 6.65
CA ASP A 40 7.44 2.55 8.03
C ASP A 40 8.97 2.33 8.10
N MET A 41 9.52 1.42 7.28
CA MET A 41 10.97 1.22 7.21
C MET A 41 11.70 2.48 6.75
N ILE A 42 11.21 3.14 5.69
CA ILE A 42 11.80 4.38 5.19
C ILE A 42 11.69 5.48 6.24
N HIS A 43 10.55 5.60 6.91
CA HIS A 43 10.33 6.61 7.94
C HIS A 43 11.26 6.42 9.15
N ASN A 44 11.45 5.17 9.59
CA ASN A 44 12.38 4.86 10.67
C ASN A 44 13.84 5.17 10.30
N VAL A 45 14.25 4.86 9.07
CA VAL A 45 15.58 5.22 8.55
C VAL A 45 15.74 6.73 8.44
N GLU A 46 14.73 7.44 7.93
CA GLU A 46 14.71 8.90 7.86
C GLU A 46 14.88 9.52 9.24
N ASN A 47 14.11 9.05 10.24
CA ASN A 47 14.20 9.57 11.61
C ASN A 47 15.56 9.26 12.25
N ALA A 48 16.13 8.09 11.98
CA ALA A 48 17.45 7.72 12.48
C ALA A 48 18.57 8.59 11.88
N ILE A 49 18.51 8.87 10.57
CA ILE A 49 19.52 9.68 9.87
C ILE A 49 19.36 11.17 10.19
N ASN A 50 18.12 11.67 10.23
CA ASN A 50 17.83 13.09 10.44
C ASN A 50 17.65 13.45 11.93
N TYR A 51 18.18 12.63 12.83
CA TYR A 51 18.17 12.85 14.28
C TYR A 51 16.80 13.25 14.83
N ASN A 52 15.77 12.51 14.44
CA ASN A 52 14.42 12.57 14.98
C ASN A 52 13.63 13.88 14.72
N GLY A 53 13.98 14.68 13.70
CA GLY A 53 13.14 15.83 13.36
C GLY A 53 13.59 16.76 12.25
N GLN A 54 14.84 16.70 11.79
CA GLN A 54 15.30 17.61 10.74
C GLN A 54 15.06 17.02 9.35
N LYS A 55 13.79 16.89 8.94
CA LYS A 55 13.46 16.53 7.55
C LYS A 55 14.12 17.51 6.58
N SER A 56 14.52 17.01 5.42
CA SER A 56 15.03 17.86 4.36
C SER A 56 13.96 18.89 3.95
N PRO A 57 14.31 20.17 3.80
CA PRO A 57 13.39 21.18 3.28
C PRO A 57 13.05 20.97 1.79
N ASP A 58 13.89 20.21 1.08
CA ASP A 58 13.64 19.81 -0.31
C ASP A 58 12.74 18.57 -0.37
N THR A 59 11.57 18.68 -1.00
CA THR A 59 10.59 17.60 -1.17
C THR A 59 11.12 16.40 -1.97
N GLY A 60 12.23 16.57 -2.71
CA GLY A 60 12.89 15.51 -3.48
C GLY A 60 13.96 14.73 -2.71
N ARG A 61 14.24 15.05 -1.45
CA ARG A 61 15.29 14.42 -0.65
C ARG A 61 14.75 13.94 0.69
N THR A 62 15.08 12.70 1.05
CA THR A 62 14.72 12.12 2.35
C THR A 62 15.77 12.44 3.42
N ILE A 63 17.03 12.61 3.02
CA ILE A 63 18.14 12.85 3.94
C ILE A 63 18.45 14.35 3.98
N ASN A 64 18.53 14.91 5.18
CA ASN A 64 19.01 16.26 5.40
C ASN A 64 20.52 16.24 5.69
N PRO A 65 21.38 16.69 4.76
CA PRO A 65 22.83 16.66 4.94
C PRO A 65 23.34 17.66 6.00
N SER A 66 22.54 18.64 6.41
CA SER A 66 22.89 19.59 7.46
C SER A 66 22.32 19.21 8.84
N ALA A 67 21.70 18.04 8.98
CA ALA A 67 21.23 17.57 10.27
C ALA A 67 22.42 17.25 11.19
N THR A 68 22.44 17.81 12.40
CA THR A 68 23.48 17.54 13.40
C THR A 68 22.94 16.61 14.51
N PRO A 69 23.75 15.65 15.02
CA PRO A 69 23.29 14.69 16.04
C PRO A 69 22.99 15.32 17.39
N TRP A 70 23.69 16.41 17.69
CA TRP A 70 23.54 17.18 18.89
C TRP A 70 22.91 18.51 18.52
N VAL A 71 21.77 18.82 19.14
CA VAL A 71 21.33 20.20 19.25
C VAL A 71 22.15 20.78 20.40
N LEU A 72 23.21 21.51 20.07
CA LEU A 72 23.86 22.39 21.05
C LEU A 72 22.93 23.60 21.16
N ASP A 73 22.13 23.62 22.22
CA ASP A 73 21.38 24.79 22.67
C ASP A 73 22.36 25.92 23.09
#